data_AF-A0A932SU09-F1
#
_entry.id   AF-A0A932SU09-F1
#
_cell.length_a   1.000
_cell.length_b   1.000
_cell.length_c   1.000
_cell.angle_alpha   90.00
_cell.angle_beta   90.00
_cell.angle_gamma   90.00
#
_symmetry.space_group_name_H-M   'P 1'
#
loop_
_entity.id
_entity.type
_entity.pdbx_description
1 polymer ?
#
loop_
_entity_poly.entity_id
_entity_poly.type
_entity_poly.pdbx_seq_one_letter_code
_entity_poly.pdbx_strand_id
1 'polypeptide(L)'
;MHVLLKFSHGLGDGSQFTCVLQHLAKYRPEWTIDVASKLGKHSAFHGQCRRSWVLDRDSIPERGYGHVFDLGWFECYSIFDDSPSTKVCNCLREVFGIVPDLSLLKYRIEVSDEARDVTQRYLSQICNGHAALLSPIGTVPTATAEPVRTEADGDCDGQNEGALRSEDDSVSVATASPPADVRASPGRRFPVVAIHYQGNTSAEKKNLAHPQIAALCRELIKRGYAPLILDWDRRSPLPDGKSIFCPGVGPDDLWDNTGTGDAERLAALISQCALMIGVDSGPLHVAGATDTPTIAVWTGHMPVQFFDLCDNVTHLVPEQWRTIPPCQNPTAARFMEEHYTLRTYRDLDSALIETALAALDGTSTKLGAPRFGTAHQARVPPAVAAAGNGKLNGSKTNGFTGHLPPQLRTRRPSMDTSILTIPALVSWEQMAGSATEIAVGADDSVWSLGIREIEPDGRSIHRWNGSEWDEIAGTATKIAVGPDGTAFAINSRGQIHRHTGTEWQPMPGLAREIAVGADGALWCVSAADFAPGGGSIHRWNGSDWDRAEGAAIKIAVGPDG
;
A
#
# COMPACT_ATOMS: atom_id res chain seq x y z
N MET A 1 -1.70 31.34 6.39
CA MET A 1 -0.43 30.86 6.99
C MET A 1 0.37 30.13 5.91
N HIS A 2 1.67 30.38 5.75
CA HIS A 2 2.50 29.68 4.76
C HIS A 2 3.08 28.41 5.36
N VAL A 3 2.84 27.26 4.74
CA VAL A 3 3.23 25.93 5.24
C VAL A 3 4.03 25.19 4.19
N LEU A 4 5.14 24.59 4.59
CA LEU A 4 5.93 23.67 3.77
C LEU A 4 5.71 22.23 4.26
N LEU A 5 5.35 21.33 3.36
CA LEU A 5 5.26 19.89 3.62
C LEU A 5 6.42 19.18 2.91
N LYS A 6 7.41 18.68 3.65
CA LYS A 6 8.48 17.83 3.12
C LYS A 6 7.98 16.39 3.06
N PHE A 7 8.06 15.79 1.88
CA PHE A 7 7.52 14.47 1.58
C PHE A 7 8.48 13.68 0.68
N SER A 8 9.41 12.97 1.30
CA SER A 8 10.53 12.27 0.65
C SER A 8 10.27 10.78 0.37
N HIS A 9 9.01 10.41 0.12
CA HIS A 9 8.57 9.01 -0.02
C HIS A 9 8.42 8.57 -1.49
N GLY A 10 8.01 7.31 -1.69
CA GLY A 10 7.89 6.70 -3.02
C GLY A 10 6.73 7.25 -3.86
N LEU A 11 6.64 6.80 -5.12
CA LEU A 11 5.61 7.24 -6.05
C LEU A 11 4.18 6.88 -5.59
N GLY A 12 4.01 5.69 -5.02
CA GLY A 12 2.72 5.24 -4.48
C GLY A 12 2.28 6.09 -3.29
N ASP A 13 3.21 6.32 -2.36
CA ASP A 13 3.00 7.21 -1.21
C ASP A 13 2.69 8.64 -1.65
N GLY A 14 3.35 9.14 -2.71
CA GLY A 14 3.07 10.45 -3.29
C GLY A 14 1.66 10.55 -3.87
N SER A 15 1.19 9.51 -4.55
CA SER A 15 -0.19 9.44 -5.06
C SER A 15 -1.20 9.44 -3.91
N GLN A 16 -0.93 8.68 -2.86
CA GLN A 16 -1.74 8.67 -1.63
C GLN A 16 -1.77 10.04 -0.94
N PHE A 17 -0.64 10.73 -0.88
CA PHE A 17 -0.52 12.04 -0.24
C PHE A 17 -1.41 13.12 -0.89
N THR A 18 -1.83 12.93 -2.13
CA THR A 18 -2.83 13.81 -2.78
C THR A 18 -4.17 13.84 -2.04
N CYS A 19 -4.56 12.74 -1.36
CA CYS A 19 -5.71 12.74 -0.46
C CYS A 19 -5.51 13.69 0.72
N VAL A 20 -4.30 13.72 1.31
CA VAL A 20 -3.99 14.64 2.42
C VAL A 20 -4.08 16.10 1.96
N LEU A 21 -3.54 16.43 0.78
CA LEU A 21 -3.64 17.78 0.22
C LEU A 21 -5.10 18.21 -0.01
N GLN A 22 -5.95 17.30 -0.50
CA GLN A 22 -7.38 17.57 -0.66
C GLN A 22 -8.07 17.86 0.68
N HIS A 23 -7.75 17.10 1.73
CA HIS A 23 -8.28 17.36 3.07
C HIS A 23 -7.77 18.68 3.64
N LEU A 24 -6.48 18.99 3.49
CA LEU A 24 -5.92 20.25 3.94
C LEU A 24 -6.55 21.45 3.22
N ALA A 25 -6.79 21.35 1.91
CA ALA A 25 -7.49 22.40 1.16
C ALA A 25 -8.92 22.63 1.68
N LYS A 26 -9.63 21.58 2.12
CA LYS A 26 -10.98 21.68 2.68
C LYS A 26 -11.00 22.18 4.13
N TYR A 27 -10.16 21.61 4.98
CA TYR A 27 -10.23 21.78 6.44
C TYR A 27 -9.25 22.83 6.98
N ARG A 28 -8.27 23.26 6.18
CA ARG A 28 -7.31 24.34 6.46
C ARG A 28 -7.22 25.32 5.28
N PRO A 29 -8.33 25.91 4.81
CA PRO A 29 -8.35 26.78 3.62
C PRO A 29 -7.51 28.06 3.79
N GLU A 30 -7.18 28.43 5.02
CA GLU A 30 -6.29 29.55 5.35
C GLU A 30 -4.80 29.24 5.16
N TRP A 31 -4.46 27.98 4.85
CA TRP A 31 -3.08 27.56 4.58
C TRP A 31 -2.72 27.75 3.11
N THR A 32 -1.60 28.43 2.89
CA THR A 32 -0.89 28.46 1.62
C THR A 32 0.17 27.37 1.66
N ILE A 33 -0.07 26.26 0.97
CA ILE A 33 0.75 25.05 1.06
C ILE A 33 1.72 24.97 -0.10
N ASP A 34 3.00 24.75 0.22
CA ASP A 34 4.01 24.25 -0.71
C ASP A 34 4.40 22.82 -0.31
N VAL A 35 4.75 22.00 -1.28
CA VAL A 35 5.21 20.61 -1.06
C VAL A 35 6.63 20.46 -1.57
N ALA A 36 7.50 19.78 -0.84
CA ALA A 36 8.84 19.44 -1.28
C ALA A 36 9.00 17.92 -1.36
N SER A 37 9.38 17.39 -2.51
CA SER A 37 9.45 15.94 -2.73
C SER A 37 10.57 15.52 -3.69
N LYS A 38 10.72 14.22 -3.93
CA LYS A 38 11.74 13.66 -4.83
C LYS A 38 11.41 13.94 -6.31
N LEU A 39 12.44 13.92 -7.15
CA LEU A 39 12.30 14.08 -8.60
C LEU A 39 11.29 13.06 -9.18
N GLY A 40 10.41 13.58 -10.05
CA GLY A 40 9.24 12.92 -10.63
C GLY A 40 8.04 12.71 -9.69
N LYS A 41 8.21 12.80 -8.36
CA LYS A 41 7.09 12.61 -7.39
C LYS A 41 6.36 13.93 -7.22
N HIS A 42 7.12 15.02 -7.30
CA HIS A 42 6.63 16.40 -7.31
C HIS A 42 5.52 16.69 -8.32
N SER A 43 5.51 16.01 -9.48
CA SER A 43 4.48 16.21 -10.51
C SER A 43 3.10 15.70 -10.08
N ALA A 44 3.02 14.80 -9.09
CA ALA A 44 1.74 14.40 -8.49
C ALA A 44 1.01 15.57 -7.81
N PHE A 45 1.74 16.62 -7.40
CA PHE A 45 1.20 17.72 -6.58
C PHE A 45 0.92 18.99 -7.38
N HIS A 46 1.14 18.97 -8.70
CA HIS A 46 0.77 20.07 -9.58
C HIS A 46 -0.74 20.36 -9.46
N GLY A 47 -1.08 21.65 -9.35
CA GLY A 47 -2.47 22.11 -9.16
C GLY A 47 -3.06 21.92 -7.75
N GLN A 48 -2.41 21.13 -6.89
CA GLN A 48 -2.92 20.81 -5.54
C GLN A 48 -2.20 21.59 -4.42
N CYS A 49 -1.10 22.25 -4.75
CA CYS A 49 -0.36 23.12 -3.85
C CYS A 49 0.09 24.37 -4.62
N ARG A 50 0.49 25.42 -3.90
CA ARG A 50 0.95 26.67 -4.53
C ARG A 50 2.27 26.45 -5.28
N ARG A 51 3.20 25.68 -4.70
CA ARG A 51 4.46 25.29 -5.35
C ARG A 51 4.85 23.87 -4.96
N SER A 52 5.34 23.14 -5.95
CA SER A 52 5.95 21.82 -5.80
C SER A 52 7.46 21.93 -6.01
N TRP A 53 8.23 21.76 -4.93
CA TRP A 53 9.68 21.80 -4.90
C TRP A 53 10.27 20.40 -5.07
N VAL A 54 11.43 20.32 -5.72
CA VAL A 54 12.23 19.09 -5.85
C VAL A 54 13.43 19.17 -4.92
N LEU A 55 13.47 18.29 -3.92
CA LEU A 55 14.45 18.34 -2.80
C LEU A 55 15.91 18.33 -3.26
N ASP A 56 16.24 17.57 -4.30
CA ASP A 56 17.62 17.41 -4.78
C ASP A 56 18.01 18.42 -5.90
N ARG A 57 17.08 19.31 -6.28
CA ARG A 57 17.26 20.28 -7.38
C ARG A 57 17.10 21.72 -6.91
N ASP A 58 16.11 21.96 -6.06
CA ASP A 58 15.65 23.30 -5.71
C ASP A 58 16.18 23.73 -4.34
N SER A 59 16.59 24.99 -4.22
CA SER A 59 16.93 25.59 -2.92
C SER A 59 15.67 26.13 -2.24
N ILE A 60 15.30 25.54 -1.11
CA ILE A 60 14.05 25.86 -0.41
C ILE A 60 14.32 26.86 0.73
N PRO A 61 13.73 28.08 0.69
CA PRO A 61 13.96 29.09 1.72
C PRO A 61 13.08 28.82 2.96
N GLU A 62 13.42 27.80 3.76
CA GLU A 62 12.60 27.31 4.88
C GLU A 62 12.23 28.38 5.91
N ARG A 63 13.11 29.37 6.14
CA ARG A 63 12.87 30.51 7.06
C ARG A 63 11.66 31.37 6.67
N GLY A 64 11.17 31.25 5.43
CA GLY A 64 10.02 31.99 4.93
C GLY A 64 8.67 31.33 5.22
N TYR A 65 8.64 30.12 5.79
CA TYR A 65 7.41 29.42 6.14
C TYR A 65 7.07 29.60 7.61
N GLY A 66 5.79 29.75 7.92
CA GLY A 66 5.29 29.80 9.29
C GLY A 66 5.40 28.43 9.99
N HIS A 67 5.25 27.36 9.22
CA HIS A 67 5.47 25.99 9.68
C HIS A 67 6.10 25.14 8.59
N VAL A 68 6.98 24.23 9.00
CA VAL A 68 7.57 23.20 8.14
C VAL A 68 7.25 21.85 8.77
N PHE A 69 6.59 20.98 8.01
CA PHE A 69 6.33 19.61 8.41
C PHE A 69 7.29 18.69 7.67
N ASP A 70 8.07 17.90 8.40
CA ASP A 70 8.78 16.75 7.85
C ASP A 70 7.93 15.50 8.10
N LEU A 71 7.21 15.06 7.06
CA LEU A 71 6.15 14.08 7.22
C LEU A 71 6.71 12.66 7.24
N GLY A 72 6.68 12.06 8.42
CA GLY A 72 6.76 10.60 8.56
C GLY A 72 5.54 9.94 7.91
N TRP A 73 5.77 8.85 7.17
CA TRP A 73 4.73 8.17 6.38
C TRP A 73 4.53 6.72 6.84
N PHE A 74 3.84 6.59 7.96
CA PHE A 74 3.71 5.34 8.71
C PHE A 74 2.41 4.59 8.39
N GLU A 75 2.49 3.26 8.35
CA GLU A 75 1.31 2.38 8.27
C GLU A 75 0.33 2.65 9.42
N CYS A 76 -0.98 2.56 9.12
CA CYS A 76 -1.99 2.62 10.15
C CYS A 76 -2.20 1.22 10.74
N TYR A 77 -1.97 1.11 12.04
CA TYR A 77 -2.27 -0.11 12.81
C TYR A 77 -3.58 0.01 13.59
N SER A 78 -4.21 1.19 13.56
CA SER A 78 -5.52 1.45 14.14
C SER A 78 -6.63 1.04 13.17
N ILE A 79 -7.73 0.53 13.71
CA ILE A 79 -8.91 0.14 12.94
C ILE A 79 -10.03 1.11 13.27
N PHE A 80 -10.60 1.72 12.23
CA PHE A 80 -11.70 2.66 12.33
C PHE A 80 -12.91 2.10 11.61
N ASP A 81 -14.11 2.45 12.07
CA ASP A 81 -15.37 2.11 11.41
C ASP A 81 -15.81 3.16 10.39
N ASP A 82 -15.24 4.36 10.43
CA ASP A 82 -15.57 5.52 9.61
C ASP A 82 -14.61 5.77 8.43
N SER A 83 -13.45 5.10 8.40
CA SER A 83 -12.40 5.29 7.39
C SER A 83 -11.55 4.02 7.21
N PRO A 84 -10.88 3.82 6.06
CA PRO A 84 -9.91 2.74 5.95
C PRO A 84 -8.71 2.98 6.88
N SER A 85 -7.90 1.95 7.09
CA SER A 85 -6.68 1.98 7.90
C SER A 85 -5.44 2.30 7.04
N THR A 86 -5.52 3.34 6.19
CA THR A 86 -4.42 3.73 5.29
C THR A 86 -3.43 4.68 5.95
N LYS A 87 -2.22 4.80 5.39
CA LYS A 87 -1.23 5.82 5.79
C LYS A 87 -1.81 7.24 5.72
N VAL A 88 -2.67 7.50 4.74
CA VAL A 88 -3.41 8.76 4.61
C VAL A 88 -4.24 9.02 5.86
N CYS A 89 -5.07 8.05 6.26
CA CYS A 89 -5.93 8.19 7.43
C CYS A 89 -5.13 8.35 8.72
N ASN A 90 -4.00 7.64 8.84
CA ASN A 90 -3.06 7.81 9.94
C ASN A 90 -2.47 9.23 9.99
N CYS A 91 -1.97 9.73 8.84
CA CYS A 91 -1.39 11.07 8.75
C CYS A 91 -2.41 12.17 9.07
N LEU A 92 -3.62 12.07 8.52
CA LEU A 92 -4.69 13.02 8.79
C LEU A 92 -5.01 13.11 10.28
N ARG A 93 -5.13 11.97 10.96
CA ARG A 93 -5.47 11.93 12.39
C ARG A 93 -4.30 12.35 13.27
N GLU A 94 -3.15 11.70 13.11
CA GLU A 94 -2.02 11.83 14.03
C GLU A 94 -1.21 13.13 13.83
N VAL A 95 -1.10 13.60 12.58
CA VAL A 95 -0.30 14.80 12.26
C VAL A 95 -1.18 16.04 12.21
N PHE A 96 -2.36 15.95 11.58
CA PHE A 96 -3.18 17.13 11.29
C PHE A 96 -4.42 17.26 12.17
N GLY A 97 -4.76 16.25 12.97
CA GLY A 97 -5.96 16.23 13.81
C GLY A 97 -7.26 16.29 12.99
N ILE A 98 -7.25 15.74 11.77
CA ILE A 98 -8.37 15.73 10.83
C ILE A 98 -8.97 14.32 10.79
N VAL A 99 -10.28 14.22 10.99
CA VAL A 99 -11.04 12.99 10.71
C VAL A 99 -11.16 12.83 9.20
N PRO A 100 -10.78 11.67 8.61
CA PRO A 100 -10.87 11.45 7.17
C PRO A 100 -12.30 11.61 6.64
N ASP A 101 -12.41 12.30 5.51
CA ASP A 101 -13.62 12.43 4.71
C ASP A 101 -13.55 11.44 3.55
N LEU A 102 -14.43 10.44 3.56
CA LEU A 102 -14.48 9.39 2.53
C LEU A 102 -14.61 9.93 1.11
N SER A 103 -15.24 11.09 0.92
CA SER A 103 -15.40 11.70 -0.41
C SER A 103 -14.09 12.24 -0.98
N LEU A 104 -13.09 12.49 -0.12
CA LEU A 104 -11.77 13.00 -0.47
C LEU A 104 -10.68 11.92 -0.44
N LEU A 105 -11.02 10.68 -0.07
CA LEU A 105 -10.11 9.53 -0.12
C LEU A 105 -9.99 8.96 -1.55
N LYS A 106 -9.77 9.86 -2.51
CA LYS A 106 -9.60 9.56 -3.94
C LYS A 106 -8.33 10.23 -4.42
N TYR A 107 -7.46 9.47 -5.07
CA TYR A 107 -6.20 10.03 -5.58
C TYR A 107 -6.48 11.04 -6.69
N ARG A 108 -5.66 12.08 -6.77
CA ARG A 108 -5.76 13.11 -7.80
C ARG A 108 -4.38 13.43 -8.33
N ILE A 109 -4.18 13.30 -9.63
CA ILE A 109 -2.98 13.74 -10.34
C ILE A 109 -3.48 14.52 -11.55
N GLU A 110 -3.11 15.79 -11.64
CA GLU A 110 -3.46 16.60 -12.81
C GLU A 110 -2.54 16.25 -13.97
N VAL A 111 -3.11 16.15 -15.17
CA VAL A 111 -2.39 15.78 -16.38
C VAL A 111 -2.45 16.93 -17.38
N SER A 112 -1.29 17.48 -17.73
CA SER A 112 -1.14 18.50 -18.77
C SER A 112 -1.33 17.94 -20.17
N ASP A 113 -1.64 18.83 -21.12
CA ASP A 113 -1.75 18.45 -22.53
C ASP A 113 -0.40 17.98 -23.10
N GLU A 114 0.72 18.50 -22.60
CA GLU A 114 2.06 18.01 -22.97
C GLU A 114 2.25 16.54 -22.57
N ALA A 115 1.94 16.19 -21.33
CA ALA A 115 2.05 14.81 -20.84
C ALA A 115 1.12 13.87 -21.63
N ARG A 116 -0.09 14.33 -21.96
CA ARG A 116 -1.03 13.58 -22.84
C ARG A 116 -0.44 13.37 -24.22
N ASP A 117 0.04 14.42 -24.88
CA ASP A 117 0.56 14.36 -26.25
C ASP A 117 1.80 13.46 -26.38
N VAL A 118 2.72 13.53 -25.41
CA VAL A 118 3.91 12.67 -25.36
C VAL A 118 3.51 11.20 -25.24
N THR A 119 2.62 10.88 -24.31
CA THR A 119 2.20 9.50 -24.06
C THR A 119 1.27 8.96 -25.16
N GLN A 120 0.47 9.82 -25.78
CA GLN A 120 -0.35 9.50 -26.95
C GLN A 120 0.52 9.10 -28.15
N ARG A 121 1.58 9.86 -28.43
CA ARG A 121 2.55 9.52 -29.49
C ARG A 121 3.20 8.16 -29.24
N TYR A 122 3.60 7.89 -28.01
CA TYR A 122 4.18 6.61 -27.61
C TYR A 122 3.20 5.45 -27.80
N LEU A 123 1.96 5.57 -27.32
CA LEU A 123 0.92 4.53 -27.47
C LEU A 123 0.55 4.30 -28.95
N SER A 124 0.53 5.36 -29.76
CA SER A 124 0.27 5.24 -31.20
C SER A 124 1.36 4.42 -31.91
N GLN A 125 2.63 4.56 -31.51
CA GLN A 125 3.73 3.74 -32.04
C GLN A 125 3.56 2.27 -31.66
N ILE A 126 3.18 1.97 -30.42
CA ILE A 126 2.87 0.61 -29.97
C ILE A 126 1.76 0.00 -30.81
N CYS A 127 0.65 0.70 -30.98
CA CYS A 127 -0.50 0.19 -31.74
C CYS A 127 -0.17 -0.04 -33.22
N ASN A 128 0.60 0.85 -33.85
CA ASN A 128 1.03 0.67 -35.24
C ASN A 128 1.95 -0.55 -35.39
N GLY A 129 2.90 -0.74 -34.47
CA GLY A 129 3.78 -1.91 -34.46
C GLY A 129 3.03 -3.22 -34.20
N HIS A 130 2.05 -3.18 -33.30
CA HIS A 130 1.25 -4.35 -32.93
C HIS A 130 0.25 -4.77 -34.03
N ALA A 131 -0.42 -3.81 -34.68
CA ALA A 131 -1.36 -4.09 -35.77
C ALA A 131 -0.68 -4.75 -36.99
N ALA A 132 0.59 -4.42 -37.24
CA ALA A 132 1.38 -5.07 -38.29
C ALA A 132 1.61 -6.57 -38.05
N LEU A 133 1.60 -7.03 -36.79
CA LEU A 133 1.76 -8.45 -36.42
C LEU A 133 0.45 -9.25 -36.51
N LEU A 134 -0.69 -8.59 -36.30
CA LEU A 134 -2.02 -9.21 -36.35
C LEU A 134 -2.59 -9.28 -37.77
N SER A 135 -1.94 -8.61 -38.73
CA SER A 135 -2.32 -8.70 -40.14
C SER A 135 -1.96 -10.09 -40.68
N PRO A 136 -2.89 -10.82 -41.34
CA PRO A 136 -2.54 -12.08 -41.97
C PRO A 136 -1.42 -11.82 -42.98
N ILE A 137 -0.37 -12.64 -42.94
CA ILE A 137 0.75 -12.57 -43.89
C ILE A 137 0.16 -12.64 -45.30
N GLY A 138 0.07 -11.49 -45.95
CA GLY A 138 -0.29 -11.40 -47.36
C GLY A 138 0.82 -12.04 -48.17
N THR A 139 0.47 -13.15 -48.81
CA THR A 139 1.02 -13.69 -50.06
C THR A 139 2.47 -13.32 -50.38
N VAL A 140 3.35 -14.33 -50.33
CA VAL A 140 4.64 -14.37 -51.01
C VAL A 140 4.56 -13.62 -52.35
N PRO A 141 5.45 -12.66 -52.65
CA PRO A 141 5.51 -12.09 -53.99
C PRO A 141 5.90 -13.22 -54.94
N THR A 142 4.98 -13.60 -55.83
CA THR A 142 5.31 -14.41 -57.00
C THR A 142 6.41 -13.69 -57.75
N ALA A 143 7.61 -14.26 -57.73
CA ALA A 143 8.72 -13.84 -58.57
C ALA A 143 8.24 -13.89 -60.02
N THR A 144 8.23 -12.74 -60.68
CA THR A 144 8.17 -12.66 -62.13
C THR A 144 9.43 -13.31 -62.68
N ALA A 145 9.31 -14.53 -63.17
CA ALA A 145 10.36 -15.19 -63.93
C ALA A 145 10.52 -14.46 -65.27
N GLU A 146 11.76 -14.06 -65.57
CA GLU A 146 12.17 -13.63 -66.91
C GLU A 146 12.04 -14.80 -67.92
N PRO A 147 11.74 -14.53 -69.20
CA PRO A 147 11.56 -15.58 -70.19
C PRO A 147 12.92 -16.08 -70.70
N VAL A 148 13.25 -17.33 -70.38
CA VAL A 148 14.26 -18.10 -71.11
C VAL A 148 13.57 -18.76 -72.32
N ARG A 149 14.10 -18.47 -73.51
CA ARG A 149 13.75 -19.11 -74.77
C ARG A 149 14.28 -20.56 -74.78
N THR A 150 13.44 -21.51 -75.13
CA THR A 150 13.87 -22.73 -75.84
C THR A 150 12.72 -23.26 -76.70
N GLU A 151 13.08 -23.68 -77.90
CA GLU A 151 12.24 -24.14 -78.99
C GLU A 151 11.76 -25.60 -78.81
N ALA A 152 10.71 -25.90 -79.56
CA ALA A 152 10.43 -27.15 -80.29
C ALA A 152 9.85 -28.39 -79.57
N ASP A 153 8.68 -28.75 -80.11
CA ASP A 153 8.20 -30.09 -80.49
C ASP A 153 7.70 -31.10 -79.44
N GLY A 154 6.52 -31.66 -79.75
CA GLY A 154 6.20 -33.05 -79.38
C GLY A 154 4.83 -33.29 -78.71
N ASP A 155 3.81 -33.34 -79.55
CA ASP A 155 2.57 -34.15 -79.57
C ASP A 155 2.20 -35.17 -78.44
N CYS A 156 0.89 -35.49 -78.44
CA CYS A 156 0.19 -36.69 -77.91
C CYS A 156 -0.61 -36.60 -76.58
N ASP A 157 -1.94 -36.51 -76.75
CA ASP A 157 -3.03 -37.35 -76.21
C ASP A 157 -3.13 -37.75 -74.72
N GLY A 158 -4.36 -37.64 -74.17
CA GLY A 158 -4.84 -38.62 -73.17
C GLY A 158 -5.81 -38.13 -72.08
N GLN A 159 -7.10 -38.18 -72.40
CA GLN A 159 -8.33 -38.33 -71.60
C GLN A 159 -8.32 -38.61 -70.06
N ASN A 160 -9.38 -38.06 -69.44
CA ASN A 160 -10.36 -38.67 -68.52
C ASN A 160 -10.32 -38.46 -66.98
N GLU A 161 -11.40 -37.80 -66.53
CA GLU A 161 -12.36 -38.11 -65.44
C GLU A 161 -11.92 -38.58 -64.04
N GLY A 162 -12.54 -37.96 -63.04
CA GLY A 162 -12.61 -38.50 -61.67
C GLY A 162 -13.16 -37.51 -60.65
N ALA A 163 -14.47 -37.29 -60.65
CA ALA A 163 -15.17 -36.55 -59.61
C ALA A 163 -15.20 -37.34 -58.29
N LEU A 164 -14.83 -36.70 -57.17
CA LEU A 164 -15.24 -37.10 -55.83
C LEU A 164 -15.57 -35.84 -55.02
N ARG A 165 -16.87 -35.72 -54.69
CA ARG A 165 -17.43 -34.79 -53.71
C ARG A 165 -17.16 -35.35 -52.31
N SER A 166 -16.72 -34.50 -51.39
CA SER A 166 -17.00 -34.63 -49.96
C SER A 166 -17.33 -33.25 -49.41
N GLU A 167 -18.46 -33.19 -48.73
CA GLU A 167 -19.11 -32.00 -48.17
C GLU A 167 -18.31 -31.50 -46.96
N ASP A 168 -17.95 -30.21 -46.97
CA ASP A 168 -17.43 -29.49 -45.80
C ASP A 168 -18.54 -28.58 -45.26
N ASP A 169 -19.09 -28.96 -44.11
CA ASP A 169 -19.95 -28.12 -43.27
C ASP A 169 -19.10 -27.00 -42.65
N SER A 170 -19.09 -25.84 -43.30
CA SER A 170 -18.49 -24.63 -42.76
C SER A 170 -19.50 -23.87 -41.90
N VAL A 171 -19.35 -23.98 -40.58
CA VAL A 171 -19.97 -23.06 -39.62
C VAL A 171 -19.20 -21.73 -39.70
N SER A 172 -19.86 -20.71 -40.26
CA SER A 172 -19.31 -19.35 -40.36
C SER A 172 -19.23 -18.70 -38.97
N VAL A 173 -18.03 -18.60 -38.40
CA VAL A 173 -17.76 -17.65 -37.31
C VAL A 173 -17.48 -16.31 -37.96
N ALA A 174 -18.38 -15.34 -37.76
CA ALA A 174 -18.22 -13.98 -38.24
C ALA A 174 -16.98 -13.34 -37.59
N THR A 175 -15.92 -13.18 -38.38
CA THR A 175 -14.75 -12.39 -38.02
C THR A 175 -15.09 -10.91 -38.23
N ALA A 176 -15.27 -10.17 -37.14
CA ALA A 176 -15.36 -8.71 -37.21
C ALA A 176 -14.01 -8.17 -37.70
N SER A 177 -14.01 -7.43 -38.80
CA SER A 177 -12.80 -6.77 -39.33
C SER A 177 -12.32 -5.68 -38.36
N PRO A 178 -11.00 -5.47 -38.22
CA PRO A 178 -10.46 -4.42 -37.36
C PRO A 178 -10.77 -3.02 -37.95
N PRO A 179 -11.04 -2.01 -37.11
CA PRO A 179 -11.32 -0.67 -37.59
C PRO A 179 -10.02 -0.02 -38.12
N ALA A 180 -10.05 0.40 -39.37
CA ALA A 180 -9.03 1.25 -39.96
C ALA A 180 -9.14 2.68 -39.40
N ASP A 181 -7.96 3.30 -39.22
CA ASP A 181 -7.68 4.67 -38.77
C ASP A 181 -7.50 4.88 -37.25
N VAL A 182 -6.26 4.70 -36.77
CA VAL A 182 -5.83 4.89 -35.37
C VAL A 182 -5.51 6.37 -35.14
N ARG A 183 -6.54 7.22 -35.20
CA ARG A 183 -6.56 8.47 -34.43
C ARG A 183 -7.57 8.24 -33.32
N ALA A 184 -7.12 8.29 -32.06
CA ALA A 184 -8.02 8.22 -30.91
C ALA A 184 -9.13 9.26 -31.11
N SER A 185 -10.35 8.79 -31.39
CA SER A 185 -11.53 9.65 -31.37
C SER A 185 -11.68 10.15 -29.92
N PRO A 186 -12.16 11.39 -29.68
CA PRO A 186 -12.34 11.89 -28.33
C PRO A 186 -13.14 10.89 -27.47
N GLY A 187 -12.53 10.37 -26.41
CA GLY A 187 -13.14 9.39 -25.50
C GLY A 187 -12.83 7.91 -25.78
N ARG A 188 -12.08 7.56 -26.84
CA ARG A 188 -11.68 6.16 -27.12
C ARG A 188 -10.24 5.89 -26.65
N ARG A 189 -10.10 4.98 -25.66
CA ARG A 189 -8.81 4.49 -25.16
C ARG A 189 -8.09 3.65 -26.22
N PHE A 190 -6.76 3.64 -26.17
CA PHE A 190 -5.95 2.74 -26.99
C PHE A 190 -6.18 1.28 -26.56
N PRO A 191 -6.15 0.30 -27.48
CA PRO A 191 -6.23 -1.12 -27.16
C PRO A 191 -4.91 -1.62 -26.53
N VAL A 192 -4.49 -0.97 -25.45
CA VAL A 192 -3.27 -1.25 -24.70
C VAL A 192 -3.67 -1.56 -23.27
N VAL A 193 -3.09 -2.63 -22.71
CA VAL A 193 -3.27 -3.01 -21.31
C VAL A 193 -1.95 -2.79 -20.58
N ALA A 194 -1.93 -1.82 -19.68
CA ALA A 194 -0.78 -1.56 -18.83
C ALA A 194 -0.72 -2.59 -17.69
N ILE A 195 0.47 -3.14 -17.43
CA ILE A 195 0.66 -4.21 -16.43
C ILE A 195 1.89 -3.90 -15.59
N HIS A 196 1.72 -3.81 -14.28
CA HIS A 196 2.82 -3.76 -13.31
C HIS A 196 2.68 -4.87 -12.28
N TYR A 197 3.62 -5.82 -12.27
CA TYR A 197 3.45 -7.06 -11.51
C TYR A 197 4.64 -7.44 -10.61
N GLN A 198 5.71 -6.64 -10.61
CA GLN A 198 6.85 -6.81 -9.72
C GLN A 198 7.23 -5.47 -9.08
N GLY A 199 7.18 -5.42 -7.75
CA GLY A 199 7.65 -4.31 -6.94
C GLY A 199 8.97 -4.60 -6.23
N ASN A 200 9.60 -3.56 -5.69
CA ASN A 200 10.92 -3.64 -5.03
C ASN A 200 10.83 -3.97 -3.54
N THR A 201 9.68 -3.77 -2.93
CA THR A 201 9.45 -3.94 -1.49
C THR A 201 8.46 -5.06 -1.26
N SER A 202 8.68 -5.89 -0.24
CA SER A 202 7.76 -6.99 0.11
C SER A 202 7.43 -7.90 -1.08
N ALA A 203 8.41 -8.18 -1.95
CA ALA A 203 8.22 -8.91 -3.21
C ALA A 203 7.50 -10.25 -2.99
N GLU A 204 7.85 -10.99 -1.95
CA GLU A 204 7.24 -12.27 -1.57
C GLU A 204 5.75 -12.17 -1.24
N LYS A 205 5.26 -10.99 -0.85
CA LYS A 205 3.86 -10.75 -0.45
C LYS A 205 2.97 -10.22 -1.57
N LYS A 206 3.55 -9.82 -2.72
CA LYS A 206 2.79 -9.09 -3.74
C LYS A 206 3.17 -9.35 -5.19
N ASN A 207 4.39 -9.81 -5.48
CA ASN A 207 4.81 -10.00 -6.87
C ASN A 207 4.10 -11.21 -7.49
N LEU A 208 3.80 -11.09 -8.78
CA LEU A 208 3.24 -12.17 -9.58
C LEU A 208 4.36 -12.86 -10.38
N ALA A 209 4.18 -14.15 -10.66
CA ALA A 209 5.17 -14.93 -11.39
C ALA A 209 5.11 -14.64 -12.89
N HIS A 210 6.28 -14.65 -13.56
CA HIS A 210 6.36 -14.43 -15.01
C HIS A 210 5.45 -15.36 -15.83
N PRO A 211 5.32 -16.67 -15.54
CA PRO A 211 4.43 -17.55 -16.30
C PRO A 211 2.95 -17.14 -16.22
N GLN A 212 2.51 -16.61 -15.07
CA GLN A 212 1.13 -16.13 -14.87
C GLN A 212 0.85 -14.93 -15.79
N ILE A 213 1.76 -13.96 -15.81
CA ILE A 213 1.64 -12.77 -16.68
C ILE A 213 1.82 -13.13 -18.15
N ALA A 214 2.70 -14.08 -18.48
CA ALA A 214 2.83 -14.58 -19.84
C ALA A 214 1.53 -15.21 -20.36
N ALA A 215 0.78 -15.92 -19.50
CA ALA A 215 -0.53 -16.48 -19.85
C ALA A 215 -1.56 -15.37 -20.13
N LEU A 216 -1.63 -14.38 -19.25
CA LEU A 216 -2.46 -13.19 -19.46
C LEU A 216 -2.13 -12.47 -20.77
N CYS A 217 -0.85 -12.18 -21.03
CA CYS A 217 -0.41 -11.52 -22.26
C CYS A 217 -0.85 -12.28 -23.51
N ARG A 218 -0.77 -13.62 -23.53
CA ARG A 218 -1.23 -14.43 -24.66
C ARG A 218 -2.72 -14.23 -24.94
N GLU A 219 -3.56 -14.21 -23.90
CA GLU A 219 -5.00 -14.00 -24.07
C GLU A 219 -5.34 -12.56 -24.52
N LEU A 220 -4.61 -11.57 -24.00
CA LEU A 220 -4.76 -10.17 -24.44
C LEU A 220 -4.41 -9.99 -25.92
N ILE A 221 -3.30 -10.57 -26.37
CA ILE A 221 -2.86 -10.50 -27.77
C ILE A 221 -3.87 -11.17 -28.69
N LYS A 222 -4.42 -12.35 -28.32
CA LYS A 222 -5.48 -13.03 -29.09
C LYS A 222 -6.72 -12.15 -29.27
N ARG A 223 -7.00 -11.26 -28.31
CA ARG A 223 -8.13 -10.31 -28.33
C ARG A 223 -7.77 -8.97 -29.00
N GLY A 224 -6.55 -8.82 -29.53
CA GLY A 224 -6.09 -7.62 -30.22
C GLY A 224 -5.60 -6.50 -29.31
N TYR A 225 -5.34 -6.79 -28.03
CA TYR A 225 -4.77 -5.81 -27.09
C TYR A 225 -3.26 -5.97 -27.00
N ALA A 226 -2.54 -4.85 -27.04
CA ALA A 226 -1.09 -4.81 -26.84
C ALA A 226 -0.76 -4.76 -25.33
N PRO A 227 -0.06 -5.75 -24.75
CA PRO A 227 0.42 -5.69 -23.38
C PRO A 227 1.59 -4.71 -23.24
N LEU A 228 1.50 -3.80 -22.28
CA LEU A 228 2.54 -2.84 -21.92
C LEU A 228 2.99 -3.09 -20.48
N ILE A 229 4.14 -3.75 -20.33
CA ILE A 229 4.74 -4.00 -19.02
C ILE A 229 5.41 -2.73 -18.52
N LEU A 230 5.01 -2.26 -17.35
CA LEU A 230 5.62 -1.16 -16.64
C LEU A 230 6.72 -1.70 -15.74
N ASP A 231 7.93 -1.81 -16.28
CA ASP A 231 9.09 -2.42 -15.63
C ASP A 231 10.37 -1.62 -15.91
N TRP A 232 10.70 -0.74 -14.97
CA TRP A 232 11.79 0.21 -15.15
C TRP A 232 13.18 -0.38 -14.89
N ASP A 233 13.27 -1.49 -14.17
CA ASP A 233 14.53 -2.17 -13.84
C ASP A 233 14.76 -3.45 -14.67
N ARG A 234 13.92 -3.68 -15.68
CA ARG A 234 14.04 -4.77 -16.67
C ARG A 234 14.10 -6.17 -16.03
N ARG A 235 13.30 -6.38 -14.97
CA ARG A 235 13.18 -7.69 -14.31
C ARG A 235 12.32 -8.67 -15.10
N SER A 236 11.34 -8.16 -15.82
CA SER A 236 10.43 -8.93 -16.65
C SER A 236 11.17 -9.41 -17.91
N PRO A 237 11.26 -10.73 -18.15
CA PRO A 237 11.79 -11.27 -19.39
C PRO A 237 10.77 -11.22 -20.54
N LEU A 238 9.54 -10.74 -20.28
CA LEU A 238 8.42 -10.83 -21.20
C LEU A 238 8.43 -9.80 -22.35
N PRO A 239 8.86 -8.54 -22.16
CA PRO A 239 8.90 -7.57 -23.24
C PRO A 239 9.85 -8.00 -24.35
N ASP A 240 9.34 -8.08 -25.58
CA ASP A 240 10.09 -8.41 -26.79
C ASP A 240 10.19 -7.21 -27.76
N GLY A 241 9.53 -6.09 -27.42
CA GLY A 241 9.47 -4.87 -28.24
C GLY A 241 8.64 -5.01 -29.51
N LYS A 242 7.90 -6.11 -29.65
CA LYS A 242 7.09 -6.46 -30.84
C LYS A 242 5.66 -6.78 -30.46
N SER A 243 5.47 -7.80 -29.62
CA SER A 243 4.16 -8.25 -29.15
C SER A 243 3.87 -7.78 -27.73
N ILE A 244 4.89 -7.67 -26.89
CA ILE A 244 4.84 -7.20 -25.50
C ILE A 244 5.84 -6.06 -25.35
N PHE A 245 5.37 -4.91 -24.89
CA PHE A 245 6.12 -3.67 -24.86
C PHE A 245 6.53 -3.30 -23.44
N CYS A 246 7.60 -2.52 -23.31
CA CYS A 246 7.99 -1.87 -22.07
C CYS A 246 8.56 -0.48 -22.42
N PRO A 247 8.12 0.60 -21.75
CA PRO A 247 8.77 1.89 -21.93
C PRO A 247 10.22 1.80 -21.49
N GLY A 248 11.13 2.32 -22.33
CA GLY A 248 12.54 2.41 -21.97
C GLY A 248 12.77 3.35 -20.79
N VAL A 249 13.95 3.24 -20.19
CA VAL A 249 14.46 4.18 -19.17
C VAL A 249 15.84 4.65 -19.62
N GLY A 250 16.05 5.97 -19.63
CA GLY A 250 17.29 6.59 -20.08
C GLY A 250 17.10 7.99 -20.67
N PRO A 251 18.14 8.54 -21.31
CA PRO A 251 18.02 9.79 -22.04
C PRO A 251 16.93 9.69 -23.11
N ASP A 252 16.14 10.76 -23.25
CA ASP A 252 15.02 10.85 -24.19
C ASP A 252 13.91 9.79 -23.99
N ASP A 253 13.80 9.23 -22.78
CA ASP A 253 12.76 8.29 -22.43
C ASP A 253 11.38 8.96 -22.24
N LEU A 254 10.36 8.11 -22.08
CA LEU A 254 9.01 8.54 -21.79
C LEU A 254 8.91 9.32 -20.46
N TRP A 255 9.90 9.23 -19.58
CA TRP A 255 9.84 9.69 -18.20
C TRP A 255 10.63 10.98 -17.96
N ASP A 256 11.16 11.61 -19.00
CA ASP A 256 11.95 12.84 -18.91
C ASP A 256 13.25 12.66 -18.13
N ASN A 257 13.85 11.47 -18.23
CA ASN A 257 15.03 11.11 -17.45
C ASN A 257 14.81 11.24 -15.92
N THR A 258 13.56 11.17 -15.47
CA THR A 258 13.22 11.07 -14.03
C THR A 258 13.28 9.62 -13.52
N GLY A 259 13.72 8.70 -14.38
CA GLY A 259 13.80 7.28 -14.11
C GLY A 259 12.41 6.65 -14.00
N THR A 260 12.07 6.17 -12.80
CA THR A 260 10.93 5.26 -12.63
C THR A 260 9.61 5.91 -12.21
N GLY A 261 9.57 7.24 -12.12
CA GLY A 261 8.41 7.84 -11.48
C GLY A 261 8.30 9.32 -11.62
N ASP A 262 8.08 9.77 -12.85
CA ASP A 262 7.23 10.93 -13.08
C ASP A 262 5.75 10.52 -12.96
N ALA A 263 5.07 11.09 -11.96
CA ALA A 263 3.70 10.73 -11.64
C ALA A 263 2.71 11.18 -12.71
N GLU A 264 2.90 12.39 -13.26
CA GLU A 264 2.03 12.98 -14.26
C GLU A 264 2.07 12.21 -15.59
N ARG A 265 3.25 11.91 -16.14
CA ARG A 265 3.38 11.13 -17.37
C ARG A 265 2.88 9.70 -17.21
N LEU A 266 3.06 9.09 -16.03
CA LEU A 266 2.49 7.78 -15.77
C LEU A 266 0.95 7.83 -15.70
N ALA A 267 0.37 8.84 -15.05
CA ALA A 267 -1.08 9.05 -15.05
C ALA A 267 -1.60 9.30 -16.46
N ALA A 268 -0.91 10.11 -17.26
CA ALA A 268 -1.24 10.40 -18.66
C ALA A 268 -1.24 9.12 -19.53
N LEU A 269 -0.22 8.29 -19.37
CA LEU A 269 -0.11 7.00 -20.06
C LEU A 269 -1.26 6.08 -19.67
N ILE A 270 -1.48 5.87 -18.37
CA ILE A 270 -2.52 4.98 -17.85
C ILE A 270 -3.91 5.47 -18.26
N SER A 271 -4.17 6.78 -18.23
CA SER A 271 -5.45 7.40 -18.62
C SER A 271 -5.85 7.15 -20.08
N GLN A 272 -4.90 6.73 -20.92
CA GLN A 272 -5.11 6.43 -22.33
C GLN A 272 -5.14 4.93 -22.65
N CYS A 273 -4.75 4.07 -21.70
CA CYS A 273 -4.85 2.61 -21.82
C CYS A 273 -6.29 2.13 -21.62
N ALA A 274 -6.63 0.97 -22.20
CA ALA A 274 -7.94 0.33 -22.05
C ALA A 274 -8.16 -0.25 -20.65
N LEU A 275 -7.09 -0.76 -20.04
CA LEU A 275 -7.09 -1.39 -18.71
C LEU A 275 -5.71 -1.22 -18.07
N MET A 276 -5.67 -1.10 -16.75
CA MET A 276 -4.45 -1.22 -15.95
C MET A 276 -4.56 -2.41 -14.99
N ILE A 277 -3.49 -3.18 -14.84
CA ILE A 277 -3.37 -4.29 -13.90
C ILE A 277 -2.14 -4.04 -13.03
N GLY A 278 -2.31 -3.99 -11.72
CA GLY A 278 -1.26 -3.59 -10.79
C GLY A 278 -1.22 -4.40 -9.50
N VAL A 279 -0.02 -4.64 -8.99
CA VAL A 279 0.23 -5.02 -7.59
C VAL A 279 0.42 -3.76 -6.73
N ASP A 280 0.37 -3.90 -5.40
CA ASP A 280 0.55 -2.80 -4.43
C ASP A 280 1.91 -2.10 -4.55
N SER A 281 1.96 -1.12 -5.45
CA SER A 281 3.16 -0.43 -5.92
C SER A 281 2.76 0.89 -6.58
N GLY A 282 3.74 1.77 -6.81
CA GLY A 282 3.52 3.12 -7.36
C GLY A 282 2.53 3.18 -8.54
N PRO A 283 2.68 2.36 -9.59
CA PRO A 283 1.78 2.39 -10.75
C PRO A 283 0.31 2.08 -10.42
N LEU A 284 0.05 1.23 -9.42
CA LEU A 284 -1.33 0.95 -9.00
C LEU A 284 -1.99 2.16 -8.34
N HIS A 285 -1.27 2.88 -7.47
CA HIS A 285 -1.82 4.09 -6.86
C HIS A 285 -1.98 5.22 -7.89
N VAL A 286 -1.04 5.37 -8.83
CA VAL A 286 -1.20 6.34 -9.92
C VAL A 286 -2.44 5.99 -10.77
N ALA A 287 -2.71 4.71 -11.03
CA ALA A 287 -3.91 4.28 -11.73
C ALA A 287 -5.21 4.64 -11.00
N GLY A 288 -5.21 4.61 -9.66
CA GLY A 288 -6.34 5.09 -8.85
C GLY A 288 -6.63 6.59 -8.99
N ALA A 289 -5.66 7.38 -9.47
CA ALA A 289 -5.85 8.81 -9.77
C ALA A 289 -6.43 9.07 -11.18
N THR A 290 -6.70 8.00 -11.95
CA THR A 290 -7.25 8.08 -13.31
C THR A 290 -8.68 7.56 -13.35
N ASP A 291 -9.32 7.65 -14.51
CA ASP A 291 -10.61 7.03 -14.81
C ASP A 291 -10.45 5.66 -15.52
N THR A 292 -9.22 5.18 -15.69
CA THR A 292 -8.94 3.90 -16.34
C THR A 292 -9.44 2.73 -15.50
N PRO A 293 -10.25 1.81 -16.04
CA PRO A 293 -10.57 0.56 -15.36
C PRO A 293 -9.28 -0.11 -14.89
N THR A 294 -9.21 -0.44 -13.60
CA THR A 294 -7.98 -0.93 -12.97
C THR A 294 -8.27 -2.18 -12.15
N ILE A 295 -7.40 -3.18 -12.25
CA ILE A 295 -7.43 -4.38 -11.42
C ILE A 295 -6.23 -4.33 -10.47
N ALA A 296 -6.52 -4.23 -9.19
CA ALA A 296 -5.55 -4.33 -8.11
C ALA A 296 -5.45 -5.77 -7.62
N VAL A 297 -4.28 -6.40 -7.71
CA VAL A 297 -4.08 -7.80 -7.28
C VAL A 297 -3.44 -7.85 -5.90
N TRP A 298 -4.10 -8.54 -4.97
CA TRP A 298 -3.70 -8.66 -3.57
C TRP A 298 -3.53 -10.13 -3.20
N THR A 299 -2.38 -10.51 -2.63
CA THR A 299 -2.11 -11.93 -2.29
C THR A 299 -1.85 -12.16 -0.80
N GLY A 300 -1.04 -11.31 -0.15
CA GLY A 300 -0.67 -11.46 1.27
C GLY A 300 -1.05 -10.30 2.19
N HIS A 301 -1.78 -9.31 1.70
CA HIS A 301 -2.13 -8.07 2.40
C HIS A 301 -3.39 -7.45 1.77
N MET A 302 -4.09 -6.56 2.48
CA MET A 302 -5.45 -6.14 2.12
C MET A 302 -5.57 -4.64 1.81
N PRO A 303 -6.38 -4.25 0.80
CA PRO A 303 -6.46 -2.87 0.36
C PRO A 303 -6.91 -1.90 1.45
N VAL A 304 -7.73 -2.33 2.40
CA VAL A 304 -8.20 -1.48 3.51
C VAL A 304 -7.05 -0.89 4.35
N GLN A 305 -5.84 -1.45 4.27
CA GLN A 305 -4.64 -0.90 4.93
C GLN A 305 -3.71 -0.13 3.97
N PHE A 306 -3.74 -0.43 2.68
CA PHE A 306 -2.71 0.03 1.72
C PHE A 306 -3.26 0.90 0.58
N PHE A 307 -4.57 0.95 0.36
CA PHE A 307 -5.20 1.60 -0.78
C PHE A 307 -6.51 2.30 -0.41
N ASP A 308 -6.68 3.56 -0.84
CA ASP A 308 -7.84 4.40 -0.55
C ASP A 308 -8.98 4.17 -1.57
N LEU A 309 -10.07 4.93 -1.49
CA LEU A 309 -11.34 4.62 -2.13
C LEU A 309 -11.45 5.12 -3.57
N CYS A 310 -10.79 4.45 -4.52
CA CYS A 310 -10.86 4.81 -5.95
C CYS A 310 -11.87 3.96 -6.73
N ASP A 311 -12.91 4.59 -7.29
CA ASP A 311 -14.06 3.90 -7.90
C ASP A 311 -13.72 3.09 -9.16
N ASN A 312 -12.64 3.46 -9.86
CA ASN A 312 -12.18 2.79 -11.08
C ASN A 312 -11.41 1.49 -10.79
N VAL A 313 -11.18 1.15 -9.51
CA VAL A 313 -10.35 0.02 -9.09
C VAL A 313 -11.22 -1.15 -8.61
N THR A 314 -11.02 -2.31 -9.23
CA THR A 314 -11.51 -3.61 -8.74
C THR A 314 -10.38 -4.32 -8.02
N HIS A 315 -10.62 -4.72 -6.78
CA HIS A 315 -9.65 -5.41 -5.93
C HIS A 315 -9.84 -6.92 -6.02
N LEU A 316 -8.88 -7.60 -6.66
CA LEU A 316 -8.81 -9.05 -6.77
C LEU A 316 -8.07 -9.60 -5.53
N VAL A 317 -8.80 -10.27 -4.64
CA VAL A 317 -8.33 -10.72 -3.32
C VAL A 317 -8.55 -12.23 -3.16
N PRO A 318 -7.77 -12.96 -2.34
CA PRO A 318 -8.01 -14.38 -2.10
C PRO A 318 -9.36 -14.62 -1.42
N GLU A 319 -10.01 -15.76 -1.64
CA GLU A 319 -11.31 -16.10 -1.01
C GLU A 319 -11.24 -16.05 0.53
N GLN A 320 -10.08 -16.42 1.10
CA GLN A 320 -9.77 -16.35 2.51
C GLN A 320 -9.33 -14.96 3.00
N TRP A 321 -9.64 -13.87 2.28
CA TRP A 321 -9.18 -12.51 2.65
C TRP A 321 -9.54 -12.08 4.08
N ARG A 322 -10.64 -12.59 4.65
CA ARG A 322 -11.02 -12.34 6.06
C ARG A 322 -10.07 -12.97 7.08
N THR A 323 -9.20 -13.88 6.66
CA THR A 323 -8.14 -14.45 7.51
C THR A 323 -6.83 -13.69 7.37
N ILE A 324 -6.77 -12.61 6.61
CA ILE A 324 -5.55 -11.82 6.37
C ILE A 324 -5.68 -10.48 7.11
N PRO A 325 -4.67 -10.04 7.88
CA PRO A 325 -4.70 -8.73 8.53
C PRO A 325 -4.90 -7.56 7.55
N PRO A 326 -5.62 -6.48 7.96
CA PRO A 326 -6.35 -6.34 9.21
C PRO A 326 -7.77 -6.93 9.18
N CYS A 327 -8.18 -7.58 8.09
CA CYS A 327 -9.55 -8.07 7.86
C CYS A 327 -9.98 -9.26 8.74
N GLN A 328 -9.09 -9.77 9.59
CA GLN A 328 -9.46 -10.63 10.72
C GLN A 328 -10.33 -9.90 11.74
N ASN A 329 -10.24 -8.56 11.78
CA ASN A 329 -11.13 -7.71 12.56
C ASN A 329 -12.46 -7.48 11.81
N PRO A 330 -13.63 -7.74 12.43
CA PRO A 330 -14.93 -7.56 11.79
C PRO A 330 -15.22 -6.14 11.31
N THR A 331 -14.69 -5.11 11.97
CA THR A 331 -14.87 -3.70 11.58
C THR A 331 -14.13 -3.41 10.28
N ALA A 332 -12.86 -3.82 10.17
CA ALA A 332 -12.08 -3.66 8.95
C ALA A 332 -12.68 -4.45 7.78
N ALA A 333 -13.12 -5.70 8.04
CA ALA A 333 -13.77 -6.53 7.03
C ALA A 333 -15.08 -5.91 6.52
N ARG A 334 -15.93 -5.44 7.44
CA ARG A 334 -17.19 -4.76 7.09
C ARG A 334 -16.93 -3.49 6.27
N PHE A 335 -15.97 -2.66 6.68
CA PHE A 335 -15.62 -1.46 5.92
C PHE A 335 -15.18 -1.82 4.49
N MET A 336 -14.35 -2.85 4.34
CA MET A 336 -13.90 -3.32 3.04
C MET A 336 -15.07 -3.80 2.16
N GLU A 337 -16.02 -4.55 2.72
CA GLU A 337 -17.22 -5.03 2.01
C GLU A 337 -18.16 -3.90 1.57
N GLU A 338 -18.28 -2.85 2.39
CA GLU A 338 -19.19 -1.73 2.15
C GLU A 338 -18.62 -0.74 1.13
N HIS A 339 -17.30 -0.56 1.08
CA HIS A 339 -16.67 0.55 0.35
C HIS A 339 -15.78 0.14 -0.84
N TYR A 340 -15.34 -1.12 -0.94
CA TYR A 340 -14.44 -1.55 -2.03
C TYR A 340 -15.17 -2.43 -3.04
N THR A 341 -14.80 -2.30 -4.32
CA THR A 341 -15.25 -3.23 -5.37
C THR A 341 -14.38 -4.48 -5.34
N LEU A 342 -14.86 -5.56 -4.72
CA LEU A 342 -14.09 -6.79 -4.53
C LEU A 342 -14.42 -7.87 -5.56
N ARG A 343 -13.40 -8.62 -5.99
CA ARG A 343 -13.53 -9.94 -6.61
C ARG A 343 -12.64 -10.93 -5.87
N THR A 344 -13.14 -12.13 -5.61
CA THR A 344 -12.40 -13.15 -4.87
C THR A 344 -11.82 -14.21 -5.79
N TYR A 345 -10.67 -14.78 -5.46
CA TYR A 345 -10.09 -15.91 -6.20
C TYR A 345 -9.70 -17.08 -5.28
N ARG A 346 -9.81 -18.30 -5.81
CA ARG A 346 -9.17 -19.51 -5.27
C ARG A 346 -7.90 -19.85 -6.04
N ASP A 347 -8.02 -19.78 -7.36
CA ASP A 347 -6.92 -19.88 -8.32
C ASP A 347 -6.68 -18.50 -8.92
N LEU A 348 -5.49 -17.93 -8.68
CA LEU A 348 -5.18 -16.57 -9.12
C LEU A 348 -5.02 -16.49 -10.65
N ASP A 349 -4.48 -17.54 -11.27
CA ASP A 349 -4.14 -17.56 -12.69
C ASP A 349 -5.40 -17.38 -13.55
N SER A 350 -6.40 -18.22 -13.31
CA SER A 350 -7.67 -18.16 -14.04
C SER A 350 -8.44 -16.87 -13.70
N ALA A 351 -8.51 -16.52 -12.41
CA ALA A 351 -9.28 -15.36 -11.96
C ALA A 351 -8.72 -14.03 -12.49
N LEU A 352 -7.40 -13.91 -12.64
CA LEU A 352 -6.77 -12.72 -13.21
C LEU A 352 -7.16 -12.54 -14.68
N ILE A 353 -7.08 -13.62 -15.47
CA ILE A 353 -7.46 -13.59 -16.90
C ILE A 353 -8.94 -13.28 -17.06
N GLU A 354 -9.80 -13.99 -16.34
CA GLU A 354 -11.25 -13.79 -16.39
C GLU A 354 -11.65 -12.35 -16.00
N THR A 355 -11.02 -11.82 -14.95
CA THR A 355 -11.30 -10.45 -14.50
C THR A 355 -10.81 -9.41 -15.51
N ALA A 356 -9.63 -9.62 -16.10
CA ALA A 356 -9.10 -8.73 -17.14
C ALA A 356 -10.00 -8.71 -18.38
N LEU A 357 -10.40 -9.88 -18.89
CA LEU A 357 -11.28 -9.97 -20.05
C LEU A 357 -12.66 -9.38 -19.77
N ALA A 358 -13.25 -9.66 -18.59
CA ALA A 358 -14.54 -9.08 -18.21
C ALA A 358 -14.50 -7.55 -18.13
N ALA A 359 -13.40 -6.97 -17.61
CA ALA A 359 -13.20 -5.53 -17.56
C ALA A 359 -13.08 -4.91 -18.97
N LEU A 360 -12.39 -5.57 -19.89
CA LEU A 360 -12.24 -5.13 -21.28
C LEU A 360 -13.54 -5.25 -22.09
N ASP A 361 -14.35 -6.27 -21.81
CA ASP A 361 -15.64 -6.50 -22.47
C ASP A 361 -16.75 -5.55 -21.93
N GLY A 362 -16.44 -4.68 -20.96
CA GLY A 362 -17.40 -3.76 -20.34
C GLY A 362 -18.42 -4.46 -19.44
N THR A 363 -18.20 -5.74 -19.12
CA THR A 363 -19.08 -6.58 -18.31
C THR A 363 -18.70 -6.48 -16.82
N SER A 364 -18.69 -5.27 -16.28
CA SER A 364 -18.53 -5.07 -14.84
C SER A 364 -19.83 -5.39 -14.12
N THR A 365 -20.05 -6.67 -13.82
CA THR A 365 -21.00 -7.03 -12.77
C THR A 365 -20.37 -6.69 -11.43
N LYS A 366 -20.90 -5.65 -10.75
CA LYS A 366 -20.85 -5.60 -9.29
C LYS A 366 -21.54 -6.86 -8.80
N LEU A 367 -20.78 -7.93 -8.55
CA LEU A 367 -21.29 -9.03 -7.76
C LEU A 367 -21.55 -8.47 -6.37
N GLY A 368 -22.83 -8.28 -6.04
CA GLY A 368 -23.23 -8.10 -4.66
C GLY A 368 -22.66 -9.24 -3.84
N ALA A 369 -22.30 -8.95 -2.58
CA ALA A 369 -21.78 -9.92 -1.63
C ALA A 369 -22.46 -11.29 -1.80
N PRO A 370 -21.70 -12.39 -1.81
CA PRO A 370 -22.28 -13.72 -1.98
C PRO A 370 -23.46 -13.88 -1.02
N ARG A 371 -24.66 -14.11 -1.57
CA ARG A 371 -25.79 -14.59 -0.79
C ARG A 371 -25.45 -16.01 -0.36
N PHE A 372 -24.75 -16.13 0.76
CA PHE A 372 -24.64 -17.41 1.44
C PHE A 372 -26.06 -17.84 1.80
N GLY A 373 -26.46 -19.00 1.28
CA GLY A 373 -27.69 -19.66 1.66
C GLY A 373 -27.78 -19.69 3.19
N THR A 374 -28.98 -19.39 3.68
CA THR A 374 -29.35 -19.44 5.09
C THR A 374 -28.60 -20.54 5.82
N ALA A 375 -27.70 -20.16 6.72
CA ALA A 375 -27.07 -21.08 7.63
C ALA A 375 -28.16 -21.93 8.28
N HIS A 376 -28.02 -23.26 8.17
CA HIS A 376 -28.74 -24.19 9.03
C HIS A 376 -28.58 -23.68 10.46
N GLN A 377 -29.70 -23.27 11.06
CA GLN A 377 -29.75 -22.83 12.44
C GLN A 377 -29.11 -23.91 13.31
N ALA A 378 -27.93 -23.61 13.87
CA ALA A 378 -27.41 -24.32 15.01
C ALA A 378 -28.42 -24.13 16.15
N ARG A 379 -29.15 -25.19 16.44
CA ARG A 379 -30.22 -25.27 17.41
C ARG A 379 -29.66 -24.97 18.80
N VAL A 380 -29.95 -23.79 19.32
CA VAL A 380 -29.76 -23.43 20.73
C VAL A 380 -30.66 -24.36 21.56
N PRO A 381 -30.15 -25.11 22.55
CA PRO A 381 -31.00 -25.90 23.43
C PRO A 381 -31.80 -24.96 24.36
N PRO A 382 -33.08 -25.24 24.63
CA PRO A 382 -33.95 -24.30 25.32
C PRO A 382 -33.64 -24.25 26.81
N ALA A 383 -33.76 -23.04 27.36
CA ALA A 383 -33.76 -22.76 28.79
C ALA A 383 -34.91 -23.52 29.49
N VAL A 384 -34.57 -24.24 30.56
CA VAL A 384 -35.54 -24.85 31.48
C VAL A 384 -35.82 -23.85 32.60
N ALA A 385 -37.08 -23.44 32.71
CA ALA A 385 -37.59 -22.61 33.79
C ALA A 385 -37.88 -23.43 35.07
N ALA A 386 -37.86 -22.72 36.19
CA ALA A 386 -37.83 -23.17 37.59
C ALA A 386 -38.97 -24.07 38.09
N ALA A 387 -38.68 -24.91 39.11
CA ALA A 387 -39.39 -24.97 40.41
C ALA A 387 -38.78 -26.06 41.32
N GLY A 388 -38.59 -25.77 42.62
CA GLY A 388 -38.36 -26.80 43.64
C GLY A 388 -37.65 -26.35 44.92
N ASN A 389 -38.43 -26.13 45.99
CA ASN A 389 -38.03 -25.75 47.35
C ASN A 389 -36.98 -26.65 48.03
N GLY A 390 -36.14 -26.06 48.89
CA GLY A 390 -35.34 -26.78 49.88
C GLY A 390 -34.56 -25.87 50.84
N LYS A 391 -35.13 -25.64 52.02
CA LYS A 391 -34.64 -24.86 53.18
C LYS A 391 -33.17 -25.10 53.56
N LEU A 392 -32.50 -24.05 54.07
CA LEU A 392 -31.72 -24.09 55.32
C LEU A 392 -31.82 -22.74 56.06
N ASN A 393 -32.12 -22.83 57.36
CA ASN A 393 -32.40 -21.76 58.32
C ASN A 393 -31.14 -21.28 59.06
N GLY A 394 -31.19 -20.05 59.59
CA GLY A 394 -30.53 -19.65 60.85
C GLY A 394 -29.50 -18.52 60.72
N SER A 395 -29.90 -17.25 60.80
CA SER A 395 -30.03 -16.44 62.04
C SER A 395 -28.69 -15.93 62.61
N LYS A 396 -28.44 -14.61 62.51
CA LYS A 396 -28.54 -13.65 63.64
C LYS A 396 -28.19 -12.23 63.18
N THR A 397 -29.15 -11.32 63.32
CA THR A 397 -28.96 -9.87 63.34
C THR A 397 -28.97 -9.37 64.79
N ASN A 398 -28.12 -8.39 65.09
CA ASN A 398 -28.15 -7.36 66.14
C ASN A 398 -26.76 -6.70 66.11
N GLY A 399 -26.53 -5.39 66.06
CA GLY A 399 -27.33 -4.17 66.15
C GLY A 399 -26.35 -3.00 66.41
N PHE A 400 -26.84 -1.76 66.27
CA PHE A 400 -26.25 -0.47 66.69
C PHE A 400 -25.43 0.40 65.69
N THR A 401 -26.19 1.30 65.04
CA THR A 401 -26.07 2.78 65.02
C THR A 401 -24.72 3.49 64.83
N GLY A 402 -24.64 4.34 63.80
CA GLY A 402 -23.70 5.47 63.75
C GLY A 402 -23.62 6.18 62.39
N HIS A 403 -24.35 7.29 62.26
CA HIS A 403 -24.14 8.42 61.33
C HIS A 403 -24.00 8.21 59.81
N LEU A 404 -25.07 8.57 59.08
CA LEU A 404 -24.99 9.06 57.69
C LEU A 404 -24.36 10.47 57.66
N PRO A 405 -23.35 10.75 56.81
CA PRO A 405 -22.99 12.13 56.48
C PRO A 405 -23.96 12.72 55.44
N PRO A 406 -24.16 14.05 55.44
CA PRO A 406 -25.21 14.69 54.67
C PRO A 406 -24.83 14.86 53.19
N GLN A 407 -25.78 14.55 52.31
CA GLN A 407 -26.08 15.20 51.02
C GLN A 407 -25.01 16.18 50.51
N LEU A 408 -24.11 15.73 49.63
CA LEU A 408 -23.29 16.65 48.82
C LEU A 408 -24.18 17.30 47.75
N ARG A 409 -24.60 18.53 48.03
CA ARG A 409 -25.16 19.46 47.04
C ARG A 409 -24.14 19.68 45.91
N THR A 410 -24.57 19.49 44.67
CA THR A 410 -23.83 19.83 43.45
C THR A 410 -23.59 21.33 43.38
N ARG A 411 -22.38 21.78 43.75
CA ARG A 411 -21.88 23.11 43.38
C ARG A 411 -21.19 22.99 42.02
N ARG A 412 -21.72 23.69 41.00
CA ARG A 412 -20.93 24.04 39.81
C ARG A 412 -19.76 24.92 40.27
N PRO A 413 -18.49 24.61 39.96
CA PRO A 413 -17.43 25.57 40.15
C PRO A 413 -17.57 26.66 39.09
N SER A 414 -17.76 27.89 39.56
CA SER A 414 -17.42 29.10 38.81
C SER A 414 -15.91 29.06 38.55
N MET A 415 -15.49 28.95 37.29
CA MET A 415 -14.07 29.09 36.95
C MET A 415 -13.65 30.54 37.21
N ASP A 416 -12.74 30.68 38.16
CA ASP A 416 -12.05 31.92 38.49
C ASP A 416 -10.96 32.14 37.42
N THR A 417 -11.19 33.08 36.51
CA THR A 417 -10.22 33.56 35.51
C THR A 417 -9.19 34.50 36.13
N SER A 418 -8.44 33.98 37.10
CA SER A 418 -7.35 34.71 37.77
C SER A 418 -6.01 34.04 37.45
N ILE A 419 -5.48 34.40 36.28
CA ILE A 419 -4.06 34.40 35.84
C ILE A 419 -3.21 33.24 36.40
N LEU A 420 -3.17 32.13 35.64
CA LEU A 420 -2.02 31.23 35.66
C LEU A 420 -0.87 31.91 34.92
N THR A 421 0.11 32.37 35.67
CA THR A 421 1.46 32.65 35.17
C THR A 421 1.93 31.41 34.39
N ILE A 422 2.09 31.55 33.08
CA ILE A 422 2.60 30.48 32.21
C ILE A 422 4.01 30.13 32.73
N PRO A 423 4.26 28.91 33.24
CA PRO A 423 5.61 28.50 33.58
C PRO A 423 6.45 28.54 32.29
N ALA A 424 7.69 29.00 32.42
CA ALA A 424 8.62 29.33 31.35
C ALA A 424 8.51 28.43 30.09
N LEU A 425 8.56 29.08 28.92
CA LEU A 425 8.70 28.47 27.61
C LEU A 425 9.71 27.30 27.67
N VAL A 426 9.22 26.09 27.43
CA VAL A 426 10.08 24.95 27.10
C VAL A 426 10.75 25.28 25.77
N SER A 427 12.07 25.45 25.76
CA SER A 427 12.86 25.60 24.55
C SER A 427 13.46 24.24 24.16
N TRP A 428 13.20 23.81 22.93
CA TRP A 428 13.85 22.62 22.35
C TRP A 428 15.20 23.02 21.78
N GLU A 429 16.24 22.25 22.12
CA GLU A 429 17.57 22.36 21.52
C GLU A 429 17.81 21.17 20.61
N GLN A 430 18.28 21.43 19.39
CA GLN A 430 18.60 20.37 18.45
C GLN A 430 19.90 19.67 18.88
N MET A 431 19.81 18.38 19.19
CA MET A 431 20.99 17.53 19.35
C MET A 431 21.56 17.14 17.98
N ALA A 432 22.88 16.94 17.91
CA ALA A 432 23.53 16.44 16.69
C ALA A 432 22.99 15.04 16.33
N GLY A 433 23.00 14.68 15.03
CA GLY A 433 22.63 13.34 14.57
C GLY A 433 21.19 13.19 14.05
N SER A 434 20.83 11.95 13.71
CA SER A 434 19.48 11.58 13.24
C SER A 434 19.15 10.20 13.77
N ALA A 435 17.94 10.04 14.31
CA ALA A 435 17.53 8.81 14.97
C ALA A 435 16.15 8.35 14.50
N THR A 436 15.94 7.03 14.47
CA THR A 436 14.63 6.40 14.28
C THR A 436 13.96 6.03 15.61
N GLU A 437 14.77 5.90 16.67
CA GLU A 437 14.31 5.59 18.02
C GLU A 437 15.25 6.21 19.05
N ILE A 438 14.71 6.59 20.20
CA ILE A 438 15.44 7.18 21.32
C ILE A 438 14.89 6.61 22.63
N ALA A 439 15.77 6.35 23.59
CA ALA A 439 15.42 5.92 24.93
C ALA A 439 16.28 6.66 25.96
N VAL A 440 15.67 7.00 27.09
CA VAL A 440 16.29 7.79 28.17
C VAL A 440 16.09 7.04 29.48
N GLY A 441 17.19 6.78 30.18
CA GLY A 441 17.20 6.22 31.53
C GLY A 441 17.02 7.29 32.60
N ALA A 442 16.63 6.89 33.82
CA ALA A 442 16.47 7.82 34.94
C ALA A 442 17.79 8.42 35.45
N ASP A 443 18.93 7.86 35.04
CA ASP A 443 20.29 8.36 35.28
C ASP A 443 20.77 9.34 34.20
N ASP A 444 19.86 9.83 33.35
CA ASP A 444 20.12 10.67 32.17
C ASP A 444 20.91 9.97 31.05
N SER A 445 21.09 8.65 31.10
CA SER A 445 21.67 7.90 29.98
C SER A 445 20.74 7.93 28.77
N VAL A 446 21.24 8.43 27.64
CA VAL A 446 20.48 8.51 26.38
C VAL A 446 21.08 7.59 25.33
N TRP A 447 20.22 6.76 24.74
CA TRP A 447 20.56 5.86 23.65
C TRP A 447 19.65 6.09 22.45
N SER A 448 20.16 5.84 21.25
CA SER A 448 19.40 6.01 20.01
C SER A 448 19.74 4.98 18.93
N LEU A 449 18.82 4.80 17.99
CA LEU A 449 19.02 4.00 16.79
C LEU A 449 19.15 4.90 15.57
N GLY A 450 20.16 4.65 14.73
CA GLY A 450 20.39 5.42 13.51
C GLY A 450 19.26 5.33 12.48
N ILE A 451 19.41 6.04 11.36
CA ILE A 451 18.41 6.07 10.27
C ILE A 451 18.62 5.02 9.18
N ARG A 452 19.83 4.46 9.09
CA ARG A 452 20.19 3.50 8.04
C ARG A 452 19.94 2.08 8.53
N GLU A 453 19.26 1.28 7.73
CA GLU A 453 19.20 -0.17 7.92
C GLU A 453 20.54 -0.81 7.56
N ILE A 454 21.02 -1.63 8.48
CA ILE A 454 22.24 -2.41 8.45
C ILE A 454 21.80 -3.88 8.47
N GLU A 455 21.89 -4.50 7.30
CA GLU A 455 21.63 -5.92 7.13
C GLU A 455 22.63 -6.76 7.94
N PRO A 456 22.20 -7.87 8.58
CA PRO A 456 20.83 -8.42 8.57
C PRO A 456 19.94 -7.96 9.74
N ASP A 457 20.49 -7.25 10.72
CA ASP A 457 19.98 -7.30 12.11
C ASP A 457 19.42 -5.97 12.66
N GLY A 458 19.38 -4.87 11.90
CA GLY A 458 18.63 -3.67 12.31
C GLY A 458 19.30 -2.37 11.89
N ARG A 459 19.49 -1.43 12.84
CA ARG A 459 20.15 -0.13 12.63
C ARG A 459 21.28 0.04 13.64
N SER A 460 22.25 0.91 13.36
CA SER A 460 23.35 1.20 14.29
C SER A 460 22.84 1.76 15.61
N ILE A 461 23.51 1.38 16.70
CA ILE A 461 23.17 1.78 18.06
C ILE A 461 24.13 2.87 18.49
N HIS A 462 23.63 3.93 19.11
CA HIS A 462 24.46 5.03 19.62
C HIS A 462 24.12 5.38 21.06
N ARG A 463 25.11 5.85 21.81
CA ARG A 463 24.97 6.37 23.17
C ARG A 463 25.47 7.81 23.22
N TRP A 464 24.69 8.69 23.85
CA TRP A 464 25.12 10.07 24.08
C TRP A 464 26.20 10.11 25.17
N ASN A 465 27.32 10.77 24.88
CA ASN A 465 28.43 10.91 25.84
C ASN A 465 28.45 12.28 26.56
N GLY A 466 27.44 13.11 26.34
CA GLY A 466 27.38 14.49 26.83
C GLY A 466 27.72 15.55 25.77
N SER A 467 28.37 15.16 24.67
CA SER A 467 28.81 16.08 23.62
C SER A 467 28.57 15.56 22.19
N GLU A 468 28.69 14.25 21.99
CA GLU A 468 28.46 13.57 20.73
C GLU A 468 27.83 12.19 20.95
N TRP A 469 27.47 11.54 19.84
CA TRP A 469 26.94 10.19 19.84
C TRP A 469 28.05 9.19 19.58
N ASP A 470 28.40 8.38 20.57
CA ASP A 470 29.30 7.25 20.42
C ASP A 470 28.55 6.11 19.71
N GLU A 471 29.10 5.59 18.61
CA GLU A 471 28.59 4.36 18.00
C GLU A 471 28.97 3.16 18.87
N ILE A 472 27.96 2.37 19.24
CA ILE A 472 28.10 1.16 20.03
C ILE A 472 27.91 -0.04 19.11
N ALA A 473 28.88 -0.96 19.10
CA ALA A 473 28.86 -2.14 18.26
C ALA A 473 27.57 -2.95 18.48
N GLY A 474 26.88 -3.27 17.39
CA GLY A 474 25.61 -3.99 17.41
C GLY A 474 24.59 -3.38 16.44
N THR A 475 23.46 -4.06 16.27
CA THR A 475 22.33 -3.52 15.50
C THR A 475 21.02 -3.83 16.22
N ALA A 476 20.06 -2.91 16.11
CA ALA A 476 18.76 -3.05 16.74
C ALA A 476 17.64 -2.35 15.96
N THR A 477 16.41 -2.75 16.28
CA THR A 477 15.14 -2.19 15.77
C THR A 477 14.29 -1.57 16.88
N LYS A 478 14.60 -1.90 18.15
CA LYS A 478 14.05 -1.28 19.36
C LYS A 478 15.14 -1.07 20.40
N ILE A 479 15.00 -0.04 21.23
CA ILE A 479 15.90 0.23 22.34
C ILE A 479 15.14 0.76 23.56
N ALA A 480 15.50 0.29 24.76
CA ALA A 480 15.02 0.80 26.03
C ALA A 480 16.20 0.93 27.01
N VAL A 481 16.10 1.85 27.97
CA VAL A 481 17.18 2.12 28.94
C VAL A 481 16.60 2.08 30.34
N GLY A 482 17.23 1.30 31.22
CA GLY A 482 16.86 1.20 32.62
C GLY A 482 17.33 2.37 33.48
N PRO A 483 16.92 2.44 34.75
CA PRO A 483 17.25 3.54 35.65
C PRO A 483 18.74 3.64 36.02
N ASP A 484 19.52 2.60 35.74
CA ASP A 484 20.98 2.54 35.95
C ASP A 484 21.79 2.72 34.65
N GLY A 485 21.13 3.15 33.57
CA GLY A 485 21.74 3.31 32.25
C GLY A 485 21.92 2.01 31.47
N THR A 486 21.49 0.87 32.02
CA THR A 486 21.51 -0.42 31.30
C THR A 486 20.61 -0.35 30.07
N ALA A 487 21.19 -0.54 28.88
CA ALA A 487 20.43 -0.60 27.63
C ALA A 487 19.93 -2.01 27.32
N PHE A 488 18.73 -2.10 26.77
CA PHE A 488 18.12 -3.31 26.23
C PHE A 488 17.76 -3.07 24.77
N ALA A 489 18.04 -4.04 23.90
CA ALA A 489 17.84 -3.92 22.47
C ALA A 489 17.14 -5.15 21.88
N ILE A 490 16.34 -4.92 20.84
CA ILE A 490 15.72 -5.98 20.02
C ILE A 490 16.24 -5.86 18.60
N ASN A 491 16.79 -6.93 18.03
CA ASN A 491 17.23 -6.95 16.62
C ASN A 491 16.09 -7.29 15.64
N SER A 492 16.36 -7.27 14.33
CA SER A 492 15.34 -7.53 13.28
C SER A 492 14.70 -8.93 13.39
N ARG A 493 15.40 -9.90 14.00
CA ARG A 493 14.92 -11.27 14.27
C ARG A 493 14.07 -11.37 15.54
N GLY A 494 13.88 -10.26 16.26
CA GLY A 494 13.15 -10.20 17.52
C GLY A 494 13.95 -10.67 18.73
N GLN A 495 15.25 -10.92 18.60
CA GLN A 495 16.09 -11.39 19.72
C GLN A 495 16.40 -10.25 20.68
N ILE A 496 16.25 -10.52 21.97
CA ILE A 496 16.41 -9.54 23.05
C ILE A 496 17.85 -9.61 23.58
N HIS A 497 18.49 -8.46 23.74
CA HIS A 497 19.84 -8.34 24.29
C HIS A 497 19.89 -7.28 25.39
N ARG A 498 20.69 -7.53 26.42
CA ARG A 498 21.04 -6.57 27.48
C ARG A 498 22.49 -6.14 27.31
N HIS A 499 22.76 -4.85 27.37
CA HIS A 499 24.12 -4.33 27.36
C HIS A 499 24.75 -4.42 28.76
N THR A 500 25.91 -5.07 28.88
CA THR A 500 26.63 -5.25 30.16
C THR A 500 27.61 -4.12 30.47
N GLY A 501 27.67 -3.11 29.61
CA GLY A 501 28.67 -2.04 29.65
C GLY A 501 29.79 -2.24 28.63
N THR A 502 30.07 -3.49 28.25
CA THR A 502 31.10 -3.83 27.25
C THR A 502 30.57 -4.67 26.09
N GLU A 503 29.54 -5.47 26.30
CA GLU A 503 29.00 -6.37 25.28
C GLU A 503 27.47 -6.52 25.39
N TRP A 504 26.87 -7.04 24.32
CA TRP A 504 25.46 -7.40 24.29
C TRP A 504 25.29 -8.86 24.70
N GLN A 505 24.66 -9.09 25.84
CA GLN A 505 24.33 -10.42 26.33
C GLN A 505 22.91 -10.80 25.89
N PRO A 506 22.70 -11.98 25.27
CA PRO A 506 21.37 -12.41 24.88
C PRO A 506 20.50 -12.72 26.11
N MET A 507 19.22 -12.35 26.01
CA MET A 507 18.17 -12.72 26.96
C MET A 507 17.24 -13.77 26.33
N PRO A 508 16.56 -14.61 27.14
CA PRO A 508 15.59 -15.56 26.61
C PRO A 508 14.40 -14.83 25.95
N GLY A 509 13.72 -15.52 25.04
CA GLY A 509 12.51 -15.02 24.39
C GLY A 509 12.73 -14.21 23.11
N LEU A 510 11.62 -13.84 22.46
CA LEU A 510 11.60 -12.98 21.28
C LEU A 510 10.56 -11.86 21.50
N ALA A 511 10.94 -10.61 21.21
CA ALA A 511 10.07 -9.45 21.39
C ALA A 511 10.03 -8.56 20.14
N ARG A 512 8.99 -7.72 20.02
CA ARG A 512 8.89 -6.64 19.02
C ARG A 512 8.89 -5.25 19.64
N GLU A 513 8.61 -5.15 20.93
CA GLU A 513 8.66 -3.91 21.71
C GLU A 513 9.20 -4.20 23.10
N ILE A 514 9.89 -3.23 23.69
CA ILE A 514 10.53 -3.31 24.99
C ILE A 514 10.49 -1.94 25.66
N ALA A 515 10.24 -1.90 26.96
CA ALA A 515 10.26 -0.68 27.76
C ALA A 515 10.67 -0.98 29.20
N VAL A 516 11.30 0.01 29.84
CA VAL A 516 11.73 -0.09 31.24
C VAL A 516 11.20 1.12 32.02
N GLY A 517 10.60 0.87 33.18
CA GLY A 517 10.17 1.91 34.13
C GLY A 517 11.33 2.47 34.94
N ALA A 518 11.14 3.65 35.55
CA ALA A 518 12.17 4.24 36.42
C ALA A 518 12.41 3.43 37.71
N ASP A 519 11.44 2.59 38.10
CA ASP A 519 11.57 1.59 39.18
C ASP A 519 12.38 0.35 38.76
N GLY A 520 12.73 0.23 37.48
CA GLY A 520 13.42 -0.91 36.90
C GLY A 520 12.51 -2.02 36.36
N ALA A 521 11.18 -1.83 36.35
CA ALA A 521 10.25 -2.79 35.76
C ALA A 521 10.48 -2.89 34.24
N LEU A 522 11.02 -4.02 33.80
CA LEU A 522 11.27 -4.32 32.40
C LEU A 522 10.12 -5.13 31.81
N TRP A 523 9.52 -4.60 30.75
CA TRP A 523 8.40 -5.21 30.05
C TRP A 523 8.68 -5.35 28.56
N CYS A 524 8.09 -6.36 27.94
CA CYS A 524 8.15 -6.54 26.49
C CYS A 524 6.82 -7.02 25.89
N VAL A 525 6.69 -6.82 24.59
CA VAL A 525 5.65 -7.42 23.76
C VAL A 525 6.28 -8.51 22.91
N SER A 526 5.79 -9.74 23.05
CA SER A 526 6.35 -10.90 22.38
C SER A 526 6.23 -10.84 20.85
N ALA A 527 7.26 -11.33 20.16
CA ALA A 527 7.27 -11.55 18.71
C ALA A 527 6.80 -12.95 18.29
N ALA A 528 6.76 -13.91 19.22
CA ALA A 528 6.50 -15.32 18.93
C ALA A 528 5.01 -15.66 18.80
N ASP A 529 4.12 -14.88 19.42
CA ASP A 529 2.67 -15.11 19.50
C ASP A 529 1.87 -13.84 19.18
N PHE A 530 2.26 -13.19 18.08
CA PHE A 530 1.66 -11.93 17.62
C PHE A 530 0.34 -12.19 16.85
N ALA A 531 -0.78 -11.69 17.37
CA ALA A 531 -2.13 -11.84 16.82
C ALA A 531 -2.82 -10.46 16.64
N PRO A 532 -4.02 -10.37 16.04
CA PRO A 532 -4.79 -9.13 16.00
C PRO A 532 -5.15 -8.69 17.42
N GLY A 533 -4.57 -7.59 17.88
CA GLY A 533 -4.59 -7.13 19.27
C GLY A 533 -3.18 -6.93 19.85
N GLY A 534 -2.16 -7.46 19.18
CA GLY A 534 -0.76 -7.32 19.56
C GLY A 534 -0.09 -8.64 19.93
N GLY A 535 1.14 -8.55 20.43
CA GLY A 535 1.82 -9.68 21.06
C GLY A 535 1.39 -9.79 22.52
N SER A 536 1.62 -10.95 23.12
CA SER A 536 1.46 -11.11 24.56
C SER A 536 2.41 -10.19 25.32
N ILE A 537 1.92 -9.67 26.45
CA ILE A 537 2.68 -8.78 27.33
C ILE A 537 3.44 -9.64 28.32
N HIS A 538 4.73 -9.36 28.51
CA HIS A 538 5.56 -10.06 29.49
C HIS A 538 6.33 -9.09 30.36
N ARG A 539 6.53 -9.48 31.62
CA ARG A 539 7.36 -8.77 32.60
C ARG A 539 8.58 -9.62 32.93
N TRP A 540 9.75 -9.00 32.95
CA TRP A 540 10.98 -9.66 33.36
C TRP A 540 10.98 -9.95 34.87
N ASN A 541 11.27 -11.19 35.26
CA ASN A 541 11.30 -11.61 36.66
C ASN A 541 12.72 -11.75 37.25
N GLY A 542 13.75 -11.43 36.47
CA GLY A 542 15.17 -11.60 36.84
C GLY A 542 15.85 -12.79 36.16
N SER A 543 15.09 -13.77 35.67
CA SER A 543 15.62 -14.96 34.99
C SER A 543 14.86 -15.34 33.71
N ASP A 544 13.57 -15.03 33.65
CA ASP A 544 12.68 -15.31 32.51
C ASP A 544 11.55 -14.27 32.43
N TRP A 545 10.65 -14.46 31.47
CA TRP A 545 9.52 -13.60 31.16
C TRP A 545 8.20 -14.16 31.72
N ASP A 546 7.63 -13.46 32.70
CA ASP A 546 6.31 -13.76 33.23
C ASP A 546 5.24 -13.14 32.33
N ARG A 547 4.35 -13.98 31.79
CA ARG A 547 3.22 -13.51 30.97
C ARG A 547 2.23 -12.74 31.83
N ALA A 548 1.92 -11.52 31.42
CA ALA A 548 0.82 -10.72 31.95
C ALA A 548 -0.46 -10.91 31.13
N GLU A 549 -1.60 -10.57 31.74
CA GLU A 549 -2.88 -10.60 31.05
C GLU A 549 -2.94 -9.48 30.00
N GLY A 550 -3.43 -9.81 28.80
CA GLY A 550 -3.61 -8.86 27.71
C GLY A 550 -2.67 -9.06 26.53
N ALA A 551 -2.84 -8.18 25.55
CA ALA A 551 -2.02 -8.08 24.35
C ALA A 551 -1.78 -6.60 24.03
N ALA A 552 -0.61 -6.29 23.49
CA ALA A 552 -0.24 -4.92 23.15
C ALA A 552 0.55 -4.85 21.84
N ILE A 553 0.47 -3.71 21.17
CA ILE A 553 1.25 -3.43 19.95
C ILE A 553 2.45 -2.54 20.28
N LYS A 554 2.35 -1.72 21.33
CA LYS A 554 3.39 -0.86 21.89
C LYS A 554 3.31 -0.91 23.41
N ILE A 555 4.45 -0.67 24.05
CA ILE A 555 4.52 -0.61 25.51
C ILE A 555 5.34 0.60 25.95
N ALA A 556 4.87 1.25 27.00
CA ALA A 556 5.58 2.28 27.74
C ALA A 556 5.34 2.03 29.22
N VAL A 557 6.35 2.24 30.05
CA VAL A 557 6.31 1.90 31.47
C VAL A 557 6.47 3.19 32.26
N GLY A 558 5.55 3.43 33.19
CA GLY A 558 5.58 4.62 34.05
C GLY A 558 6.71 4.56 35.08
N PRO A 559 6.93 5.66 35.82
CA PRO A 559 7.97 5.69 36.87
C PRO A 559 7.71 4.70 38.01
N ASP A 560 6.46 4.31 38.25
CA ASP A 560 6.04 3.40 39.33
C ASP A 560 5.84 1.92 38.86
N GLY A 561 6.22 1.60 37.62
CA GLY A 561 6.27 0.22 37.10
C GLY A 561 5.07 -0.29 36.30
#